data_AF-A0A2S4YFC4-F1
#
_entry.id   AF-A0A2S4YFC4-F1
#
_cell.length_a   1.000
_cell.length_b   1.000
_cell.length_c   1.000
_cell.angle_alpha   90.00
_cell.angle_beta   90.00
_cell.angle_gamma   90.00
#
_symmetry.space_group_name_H-M   'P 1'
#
loop_
_entity.id
_entity.type
_entity.pdbx_description
1 polymer ?
#
loop_
_entity_poly.entity_id
_entity_poly.type
_entity_poly.pdbx_seq_one_letter_code
_entity_poly.pdbx_strand_id
1 'polypeptide(L)'
;MIRPDPATPEGAAVIDLYEQMNALNDHTGNWPGADTVDILGAWLDRFDFTGPVPRTRLVAGSVWVLRRQDRHVDEVTLWNDEDSALADLAGHVRSSWDNLLGDDGIPQHPPRNDREAVDLYYGADHARGDEHYSLYADTIGRLARTLPAPDGFRFPDEEVCAEVNSAAVFHPMAGLDDEGLPCIEIAGVLVFAYLDADMQAVRVSVHLDTPDGLLVHPGQTVPLHMEVDDSTVFSAGATPAPAAAGGWRQWPRRVRRWIQRTRR
;
A
#
# COMPACT_ATOMS: atom_id res chain seq x y z
N MET A 1 8.31 -12.21 16.63
CA MET A 1 7.44 -12.52 17.77
C MET A 1 6.66 -11.26 18.13
N ILE A 2 5.34 -11.25 17.89
CA ILE A 2 4.49 -10.10 18.18
C ILE A 2 4.23 -10.07 19.69
N ARG A 3 4.51 -8.97 20.38
CA ARG A 3 4.15 -8.77 21.79
C ARG A 3 2.93 -7.84 21.85
N PRO A 4 1.75 -8.33 22.25
CA PRO A 4 0.58 -7.47 22.42
C PRO A 4 0.84 -6.42 23.50
N ASP A 5 0.36 -5.20 23.31
CA ASP A 5 0.49 -4.13 24.30
C ASP A 5 -0.64 -4.23 25.34
N PRO A 6 -0.35 -4.59 26.61
CA PRO A 6 -1.39 -4.75 27.63
C PRO A 6 -2.10 -3.44 27.98
N ALA A 7 -1.54 -2.28 27.62
CA ALA A 7 -2.18 -0.98 27.86
C ALA A 7 -3.29 -0.66 26.84
N THR A 8 -3.43 -1.47 25.78
CA THR A 8 -4.49 -1.32 24.77
C THR A 8 -5.62 -2.31 25.00
N PRO A 9 -6.90 -1.95 24.75
CA PRO A 9 -8.02 -2.88 24.83
C PRO A 9 -7.81 -4.13 23.97
N GLU A 10 -7.25 -3.96 22.78
CA GLU A 10 -6.97 -5.03 21.82
C GLU A 10 -5.84 -5.94 22.32
N GLY A 11 -4.74 -5.36 22.81
CA GLY A 11 -3.63 -6.15 23.34
C GLY A 11 -3.99 -6.91 24.61
N ALA A 12 -4.78 -6.31 25.50
CA ALA A 12 -5.33 -6.99 26.67
C ALA A 12 -6.25 -8.16 26.28
N ALA A 13 -7.09 -8.00 25.24
CA ALA A 13 -7.97 -9.05 24.76
C ALA A 13 -7.20 -10.22 24.10
N VAL A 14 -6.11 -9.95 23.38
CA VAL A 14 -5.25 -11.00 22.81
C VAL A 14 -4.50 -11.77 23.91
N ILE A 15 -4.02 -11.07 24.95
CA ILE A 15 -3.36 -11.70 26.10
C ILE A 15 -4.34 -12.60 26.85
N ASP A 16 -5.55 -12.13 27.11
CA ASP A 16 -6.61 -12.89 27.79
C ASP A 16 -7.02 -14.15 27.00
N LEU A 17 -7.15 -14.06 25.67
CA LEU A 17 -7.40 -15.25 24.83
C LEU A 17 -6.26 -16.27 24.93
N TYR A 18 -5.02 -15.81 24.88
CA TYR A 18 -3.85 -16.67 25.01
C TYR A 18 -3.82 -17.38 26.37
N GLU A 19 -4.16 -16.69 27.46
CA GLU A 19 -4.26 -17.29 28.79
C GLU A 19 -5.38 -18.34 28.86
N GLN A 20 -6.56 -18.06 28.31
CA GLN A 20 -7.68 -19.01 28.29
C GLN A 20 -7.39 -20.24 27.45
N MET A 21 -6.75 -20.08 26.30
CA MET A 21 -6.32 -21.19 25.43
C MET A 21 -5.26 -22.07 26.11
N ASN A 22 -4.29 -21.48 26.81
CA ASN A 22 -3.30 -22.24 27.57
C ASN A 22 -3.91 -22.98 28.75
N ALA A 23 -4.83 -22.33 29.48
CA ALA A 23 -5.54 -22.99 30.59
C ALA A 23 -6.36 -24.19 30.10
N LEU A 24 -7.00 -24.09 28.92
CA LEU A 24 -7.71 -25.21 28.30
C LEU A 24 -6.75 -26.35 27.92
N ASN A 25 -5.61 -26.01 27.31
CA ASN A 25 -4.58 -26.98 26.95
C ASN A 25 -4.04 -27.74 28.18
N ASP A 26 -3.73 -27.01 29.24
CA ASP A 26 -3.17 -27.56 30.48
C ASP A 26 -4.18 -28.46 31.20
N HIS A 27 -5.48 -28.18 31.05
CA HIS A 27 -6.53 -28.95 31.71
C HIS A 27 -6.96 -30.21 30.95
N THR A 28 -7.03 -30.13 29.61
CA THR A 28 -7.63 -31.20 28.78
C THR A 28 -6.61 -32.00 27.98
N GLY A 29 -5.41 -31.46 27.76
CA GLY A 29 -4.38 -32.06 26.91
C GLY A 29 -4.79 -32.27 25.46
N ASN A 30 -5.95 -31.73 25.05
CA ASN A 30 -6.56 -31.94 23.74
C ASN A 30 -6.83 -30.61 23.04
N TRP A 31 -6.42 -30.56 21.77
CA TRP A 31 -6.72 -29.50 20.81
C TRP A 31 -7.34 -30.14 19.55
N PRO A 32 -8.31 -29.53 18.85
CA PRO A 32 -9.35 -28.56 19.26
C PRO A 32 -10.72 -29.23 19.51
N GLY A 33 -11.53 -28.69 20.44
CA GLY A 33 -12.84 -29.25 20.83
C GLY A 33 -13.93 -28.18 21.04
N ALA A 34 -15.11 -28.58 21.54
CA ALA A 34 -16.25 -27.67 21.76
C ALA A 34 -15.88 -26.48 22.67
N ASP A 35 -15.08 -26.73 23.71
CA ASP A 35 -14.61 -25.69 24.63
C ASP A 35 -13.74 -24.62 23.94
N THR A 36 -12.99 -25.00 22.89
CA THR A 36 -12.23 -24.06 22.07
C THR A 36 -13.17 -23.12 21.30
N VAL A 37 -14.26 -23.66 20.75
CA VAL A 37 -15.27 -22.89 20.02
C VAL A 37 -16.00 -21.93 20.96
N ASP A 38 -16.33 -22.38 22.17
CA ASP A 38 -17.00 -21.54 23.16
C ASP A 38 -16.13 -20.37 23.63
N ILE A 39 -14.84 -20.61 23.88
CA ILE A 39 -13.89 -19.54 24.24
C ILE A 39 -13.72 -18.55 23.09
N LEU A 40 -13.58 -19.03 21.85
CA LEU A 40 -13.46 -18.15 20.69
C LEU A 40 -14.75 -17.35 20.43
N GLY A 41 -15.92 -17.97 20.62
CA GLY A 41 -17.21 -17.30 20.51
C GLY A 41 -17.37 -16.18 21.53
N ALA A 42 -17.13 -16.48 22.81
CA ALA A 42 -17.18 -15.47 23.87
C ALA A 42 -16.13 -14.37 23.68
N TRP A 43 -14.97 -14.69 23.11
CA TRP A 43 -13.95 -13.71 22.77
C TRP A 43 -14.38 -12.80 21.61
N LEU A 44 -14.96 -13.35 20.55
CA LEU A 44 -15.46 -12.59 19.39
C LEU A 44 -16.62 -11.67 19.77
N ASP A 45 -17.51 -12.09 20.68
CA ASP A 45 -18.64 -11.28 21.17
C ASP A 45 -18.20 -10.00 21.90
N ARG A 46 -16.93 -9.90 22.31
CA ARG A 46 -16.38 -8.68 22.93
C ARG A 46 -16.11 -7.57 21.90
N PHE A 47 -16.15 -7.88 20.62
CA PHE A 47 -15.85 -6.95 19.55
C PHE A 47 -17.10 -6.64 18.73
N ASP A 48 -17.41 -5.36 18.59
CA ASP A 48 -18.43 -4.92 17.64
C ASP A 48 -17.83 -4.82 16.24
N PHE A 49 -18.07 -5.85 15.41
CA PHE A 49 -17.70 -5.86 14.00
C PHE A 49 -18.69 -5.12 13.10
N THR A 50 -19.81 -4.63 13.65
CA THR A 50 -20.88 -3.96 12.89
C THR A 50 -20.74 -2.44 12.88
N GLY A 51 -19.96 -1.88 13.81
CA GLY A 51 -19.54 -0.48 13.79
C GLY A 51 -18.62 -0.17 12.60
N PRO A 52 -18.62 1.07 12.08
CA PRO A 52 -17.67 1.48 11.06
C PRO A 52 -16.25 1.39 11.62
N VAL A 53 -15.51 0.36 11.22
CA VAL A 53 -14.08 0.23 11.54
C VAL A 53 -13.38 1.48 10.99
N PRO A 54 -12.67 2.27 11.82
CA PRO A 54 -11.82 3.34 11.33
C PRO A 54 -10.83 2.72 10.36
N ARG A 55 -11.07 2.91 9.06
CA ARG A 55 -10.23 2.33 8.01
C ARG A 55 -8.87 3.01 8.11
N THR A 56 -7.98 2.28 8.75
CA THR A 56 -6.59 2.65 8.96
C THR A 56 -5.94 2.76 7.59
N ARG A 57 -5.29 3.89 7.32
CA ARG A 57 -4.68 4.16 6.02
C ARG A 57 -3.52 3.18 5.80
N LEU A 58 -3.70 2.25 4.87
CA LEU A 58 -2.61 1.46 4.31
C LEU A 58 -1.79 2.41 3.43
N VAL A 59 -0.56 2.73 3.84
CA VAL A 59 0.41 3.23 2.85
C VAL A 59 0.84 2.01 2.05
N ALA A 60 0.30 1.89 0.84
CA ALA A 60 0.62 0.81 -0.08
C ALA A 60 2.06 1.00 -0.60
N GLY A 61 2.96 0.13 -0.17
CA GLY A 61 4.22 -0.13 -0.87
C GLY A 61 4.09 -1.43 -1.66
N SER A 62 4.62 -1.45 -2.88
CA SER A 62 4.74 -2.69 -3.65
C SER A 62 6.01 -3.42 -3.21
N VAL A 63 5.91 -4.72 -2.97
CA VAL A 63 7.06 -5.59 -2.70
C VAL A 63 6.97 -6.81 -3.61
N TRP A 64 8.11 -7.43 -3.85
CA TRP A 64 8.18 -8.73 -4.50
C TRP A 64 8.31 -9.81 -3.44
N VAL A 65 7.36 -10.74 -3.45
CA VAL A 65 7.33 -11.89 -2.55
C VAL A 65 7.92 -13.07 -3.29
N LEU A 66 9.03 -13.60 -2.77
CA LEU A 66 9.60 -14.86 -3.20
C LEU A 66 9.28 -15.91 -2.14
N ARG A 67 8.54 -16.94 -2.52
CA ARG A 67 8.35 -18.13 -1.70
C ARG A 67 9.05 -19.30 -2.36
N ARG A 68 9.92 -19.98 -1.61
CA ARG A 68 10.58 -21.22 -2.01
C ARG A 68 10.16 -22.32 -1.05
N GLN A 69 9.69 -23.42 -1.61
CA GLN A 69 9.23 -24.56 -0.86
C GLN A 69 9.96 -25.80 -1.33
N ASP A 70 10.55 -26.54 -0.39
CA ASP A 70 11.03 -27.89 -0.61
C ASP A 70 10.45 -28.88 0.43
N ARG A 71 10.87 -30.14 0.39
CA ARG A 71 10.45 -31.20 1.34
C ARG A 71 10.79 -30.93 2.82
N HIS A 72 11.66 -29.95 3.11
CA HIS A 72 12.21 -29.65 4.42
C HIS A 72 11.99 -28.19 4.86
N VAL A 73 11.80 -27.26 3.92
CA VAL A 73 11.80 -25.82 4.15
C VAL A 73 10.67 -25.16 3.36
N ASP A 74 9.95 -24.24 4.01
CA ASP A 74 9.02 -23.30 3.38
C ASP A 74 9.47 -21.89 3.77
N GLU A 75 10.15 -21.22 2.86
CA GLU A 75 10.78 -19.92 3.09
C GLU A 75 10.10 -18.84 2.28
N VAL A 76 9.84 -17.70 2.92
CA VAL A 76 9.25 -16.52 2.30
C VAL A 76 10.17 -15.32 2.54
N THR A 77 10.68 -14.72 1.47
CA THR A 77 11.52 -13.52 1.50
C THR A 77 10.84 -12.37 0.75
N LEU A 78 11.16 -11.13 1.17
CA LEU A 78 10.56 -9.91 0.66
C LEU A 78 11.63 -9.02 0.03
N TRP A 79 11.34 -8.50 -1.15
CA TRP A 79 12.27 -7.73 -1.97
C TRP A 79 11.62 -6.42 -2.45
N ASN A 80 12.45 -5.42 -2.72
CA ASN A 80 11.97 -4.12 -3.22
C ASN A 80 11.66 -4.16 -4.73
N ASP A 81 12.21 -5.11 -5.47
CA ASP A 81 12.09 -5.26 -6.93
C ASP A 81 12.21 -6.74 -7.34
N GLU A 82 11.70 -7.06 -8.54
CA GLU A 82 11.70 -8.43 -9.10
C GLU A 82 13.12 -8.93 -9.34
N ASP A 83 14.00 -8.06 -9.84
CA ASP A 83 15.36 -8.43 -10.25
C ASP A 83 16.19 -8.90 -9.05
N SER A 84 16.06 -8.24 -7.90
CA SER A 84 16.73 -8.64 -6.66
C SER A 84 16.21 -9.97 -6.13
N ALA A 85 14.90 -10.19 -6.18
CA ALA A 85 14.29 -11.46 -5.79
C ALA A 85 14.75 -12.60 -6.71
N LEU A 86 14.81 -12.33 -8.02
CA LEU A 86 15.26 -13.28 -9.03
C LEU A 86 16.75 -13.58 -8.91
N ALA A 87 17.58 -12.58 -8.59
CA ALA A 87 19.02 -12.75 -8.39
C ALA A 87 19.32 -13.64 -7.17
N ASP A 88 18.57 -13.50 -6.07
CA ASP A 88 18.70 -14.38 -4.90
C ASP A 88 18.29 -15.82 -5.23
N LEU A 89 17.16 -16.00 -5.91
CA LEU A 89 16.71 -17.31 -6.39
C LEU A 89 17.75 -17.95 -7.32
N ALA A 90 18.31 -17.18 -8.25
CA ALA A 90 19.35 -17.64 -9.15
C ALA A 90 20.65 -17.99 -8.39
N GLY A 91 20.97 -17.27 -7.32
CA GLY A 91 22.06 -17.63 -6.40
C GLY A 91 21.89 -19.03 -5.82
N HIS A 92 20.70 -19.34 -5.32
CA HIS A 92 20.36 -20.69 -4.84
C HIS A 92 20.48 -21.75 -5.94
N VAL A 93 19.85 -21.50 -7.09
CA VAL A 93 19.88 -22.40 -8.25
C VAL A 93 21.32 -22.73 -8.65
N ARG A 94 22.20 -21.72 -8.73
CA ARG A 94 23.60 -21.92 -9.07
C ARG A 94 24.36 -22.71 -8.03
N SER A 95 24.07 -22.49 -6.75
CA SER A 95 24.66 -23.30 -5.67
C SER A 95 24.23 -24.77 -5.71
N SER A 96 23.06 -25.04 -6.30
CA SER A 96 22.46 -26.36 -6.45
C SER A 96 22.64 -26.96 -7.85
N TRP A 97 23.41 -26.32 -8.74
CA TRP A 97 23.51 -26.68 -10.16
C TRP A 97 24.06 -28.08 -10.40
N ASP A 98 24.97 -28.53 -9.54
CA ASP A 98 25.56 -29.88 -9.61
C ASP A 98 24.49 -30.99 -9.59
N ASN A 99 23.30 -30.71 -9.04
CA ASN A 99 22.20 -31.65 -9.00
C ASN A 99 21.49 -31.87 -10.34
N LEU A 100 21.77 -31.04 -11.35
CA LEU A 100 21.20 -31.15 -12.70
C LEU A 100 22.21 -31.71 -13.72
N LEU A 101 23.45 -31.96 -13.30
CA LEU A 101 24.49 -32.44 -14.20
C LEU A 101 24.20 -33.88 -14.64
N GLY A 102 24.02 -34.05 -15.96
CA GLY A 102 23.68 -35.33 -16.57
C GLY A 102 22.30 -35.37 -17.20
N ASP A 103 21.47 -34.35 -16.97
CA ASP A 103 20.17 -34.20 -17.60
C ASP A 103 20.30 -33.58 -19.01
N ASP A 104 19.53 -34.10 -19.97
CA ASP A 104 19.59 -33.68 -21.37
C ASP A 104 19.18 -32.21 -21.52
N GLY A 105 20.03 -31.41 -22.16
CA GLY A 105 19.78 -29.98 -22.38
C GLY A 105 20.28 -29.07 -21.25
N ILE A 106 20.80 -29.62 -20.15
CA ILE A 106 21.41 -28.83 -19.08
C ILE A 106 22.91 -28.56 -19.36
N PRO A 107 23.36 -27.30 -19.39
CA PRO A 107 24.77 -26.99 -19.57
C PRO A 107 25.62 -27.38 -18.35
N GLN A 108 26.89 -27.73 -18.60
CA GLN A 108 27.84 -28.12 -17.54
C GLN A 108 28.09 -27.02 -16.50
N HIS A 109 27.83 -25.77 -16.85
CA HIS A 109 27.93 -24.64 -15.93
C HIS A 109 26.65 -23.82 -15.99
N PRO A 110 26.20 -23.26 -14.85
CA PRO A 110 24.99 -22.47 -14.82
C PRO A 110 25.14 -21.21 -15.70
N PRO A 111 24.07 -20.80 -16.41
CA PRO A 111 24.05 -19.52 -17.10
C PRO A 111 24.29 -18.33 -16.16
N ARG A 112 24.89 -17.27 -16.71
CA ARG A 112 25.05 -16.00 -16.00
C ARG A 112 23.77 -15.17 -15.93
N ASN A 113 22.82 -15.43 -16.83
CA ASN A 113 21.51 -14.80 -16.78
C ASN A 113 20.69 -15.47 -15.67
N ASP A 114 20.11 -14.68 -14.77
CA ASP A 114 19.35 -15.17 -13.62
C ASP A 114 18.07 -15.88 -14.03
N ARG A 115 17.32 -15.29 -14.97
CA ARG A 115 16.08 -15.88 -15.49
C ARG A 115 16.34 -17.20 -16.20
N GLU A 116 17.36 -17.24 -17.06
CA GLU A 116 17.74 -18.45 -17.80
C GLU A 116 18.18 -19.58 -16.86
N ALA A 117 18.95 -19.27 -15.81
CA ALA A 117 19.35 -20.26 -14.82
C ALA A 117 18.13 -20.82 -14.06
N VAL A 118 17.21 -19.95 -13.62
CA VAL A 118 15.97 -20.34 -12.92
C VAL A 118 15.06 -21.16 -13.82
N ASP A 119 14.88 -20.76 -15.08
CA ASP A 119 14.03 -21.45 -16.05
C ASP A 119 14.57 -22.84 -16.40
N LEU A 120 15.89 -23.02 -16.48
CA LEU A 120 16.50 -24.35 -16.68
C LEU A 120 16.39 -25.23 -15.43
N TYR A 121 16.48 -24.64 -14.24
CA TYR A 121 16.42 -25.40 -12.98
C TYR A 121 15.01 -25.83 -12.60
N TYR A 122 14.00 -24.98 -12.84
CA TYR A 122 12.59 -25.24 -12.52
C TYR A 122 11.71 -25.57 -13.74
N GLY A 123 12.31 -25.69 -14.93
CA GLY A 123 11.61 -25.78 -16.21
C GLY A 123 10.60 -26.92 -16.35
N ALA A 124 9.73 -26.80 -17.37
CA ALA A 124 8.48 -27.57 -17.51
C ALA A 124 8.60 -29.11 -17.48
N ASP A 125 9.74 -29.67 -17.87
CA ASP A 125 9.98 -31.13 -17.84
C ASP A 125 10.64 -31.61 -16.53
N HIS A 126 11.11 -30.68 -15.70
CA HIS A 126 11.89 -30.93 -14.49
C HIS A 126 11.19 -30.32 -13.28
N ALA A 127 9.85 -30.39 -13.25
CA ALA A 127 9.10 -30.15 -12.04
C ALA A 127 9.59 -31.14 -10.98
N ARG A 128 10.62 -30.75 -10.23
CA ARG A 128 11.08 -31.42 -9.03
C ARG A 128 9.85 -31.52 -8.17
N GLY A 129 9.30 -32.72 -8.07
CA GLY A 129 8.02 -32.94 -7.39
C GLY A 129 8.07 -32.53 -5.91
N ASP A 130 9.26 -32.23 -5.41
CA ASP A 130 9.58 -31.84 -4.05
C ASP A 130 10.19 -30.45 -3.89
N GLU A 131 10.37 -29.64 -4.95
CA GLU A 131 10.89 -28.26 -4.86
C GLU A 131 10.13 -27.33 -5.82
N HIS A 132 9.58 -26.24 -5.29
CA HIS A 132 8.78 -25.27 -6.03
C HIS A 132 9.06 -23.84 -5.57
N TYR A 133 8.87 -22.86 -6.47
CA TYR A 133 8.91 -21.46 -6.11
C TYR A 133 7.71 -20.70 -6.66
N SER A 134 7.33 -19.63 -5.97
CA SER A 134 6.46 -18.60 -6.51
C SER A 134 7.07 -17.22 -6.29
N LEU A 135 7.00 -16.40 -7.34
CA LEU A 135 7.48 -15.01 -7.33
C LEU A 135 6.36 -14.12 -7.86
N TYR A 136 5.90 -13.18 -7.04
CA TYR A 136 4.82 -12.27 -7.40
C TYR A 136 4.92 -10.93 -6.68
N ALA A 137 4.42 -9.88 -7.32
CA ALA A 137 4.25 -8.59 -6.68
C ALA A 137 3.08 -8.64 -5.70
N ASP A 138 3.28 -8.09 -4.50
CA ASP A 138 2.24 -7.94 -3.48
C ASP A 138 2.25 -6.52 -2.91
N THR A 139 1.11 -6.09 -2.37
CA THR A 139 0.97 -4.77 -1.76
C THR A 139 1.08 -4.90 -0.25
N ILE A 140 2.18 -4.43 0.33
CA ILE A 140 2.30 -4.30 1.78
C ILE A 140 1.78 -2.93 2.18
N GLY A 141 0.70 -2.92 2.94
CA GLY A 141 0.24 -1.72 3.60
C GLY A 141 0.91 -1.54 4.95
N ARG A 142 1.63 -0.42 5.13
CA ARG A 142 2.08 -0.03 6.47
C ARG A 142 0.89 0.51 7.26
N LEU A 143 0.69 0.00 8.48
CA LEU A 143 -0.20 0.58 9.49
C LEU A 143 0.35 1.95 9.89
N ALA A 144 0.02 2.98 9.12
CA ALA A 144 0.23 4.34 9.56
C ALA A 144 -0.86 4.62 10.61
N ARG A 145 -0.48 4.60 11.89
CA ARG A 145 -1.30 5.24 12.91
C ARG A 145 -1.47 6.69 12.45
N THR A 146 -2.68 7.06 12.03
CA THR A 146 -3.12 8.45 12.08
C THR A 146 -3.01 8.83 13.55
N LEU A 147 -1.87 9.40 13.93
CA LEU A 147 -1.78 10.15 15.17
C LEU A 147 -2.91 11.19 15.08
N PRO A 148 -3.79 11.29 16.10
CA PRO A 148 -4.68 12.43 16.19
C PRO A 148 -3.84 13.67 15.95
N ALA A 149 -4.31 14.56 15.06
CA ALA A 149 -3.64 15.84 14.92
C ALA A 149 -3.52 16.43 16.34
N PRO A 150 -2.33 16.78 16.83
CA PRO A 150 -2.18 17.30 18.19
C PRO A 150 -3.15 18.48 18.36
N ASP A 151 -3.71 18.57 19.56
CA ASP A 151 -4.71 19.57 19.93
C ASP A 151 -4.27 20.96 19.42
N GLY A 152 -4.99 21.48 18.41
CA GLY A 152 -4.74 22.82 17.85
C GLY A 152 -4.52 22.91 16.35
N PHE A 153 -4.33 21.83 15.59
CA PHE A 153 -4.34 21.94 14.12
C PHE A 153 -5.75 22.28 13.63
N ARG A 154 -5.89 23.45 13.00
CA ARG A 154 -7.12 23.88 12.33
C ARG A 154 -6.79 24.09 10.86
N PHE A 155 -7.40 23.29 10.00
CA PHE A 155 -7.31 23.50 8.56
C PHE A 155 -7.83 24.90 8.21
N PRO A 156 -7.25 25.59 7.19
CA PRO A 156 -7.71 26.91 6.79
C PRO A 156 -9.22 26.94 6.52
N ASP A 157 -9.85 28.08 6.82
CA ASP A 157 -11.27 28.27 6.49
C ASP A 157 -11.46 28.56 4.99
N GLU A 158 -12.73 28.69 4.57
CA GLU A 158 -13.10 28.86 3.16
C GLU A 158 -12.47 30.09 2.51
N GLU A 159 -12.34 31.20 3.24
CA GLU A 159 -11.78 32.46 2.72
C GLU A 159 -10.29 32.31 2.44
N VAL A 160 -9.55 31.75 3.40
CA VAL A 160 -8.11 31.48 3.22
C VAL A 160 -7.89 30.43 2.14
N CYS A 161 -8.73 29.40 2.05
CA CYS A 161 -8.67 28.42 0.97
C CYS A 161 -8.88 29.07 -0.40
N ALA A 162 -9.86 29.97 -0.53
CA ALA A 162 -10.13 30.68 -1.79
C ALA A 162 -8.95 31.57 -2.20
N GLU A 163 -8.34 32.29 -1.24
CA GLU A 163 -7.16 33.11 -1.48
C GLU A 163 -5.98 32.26 -1.96
N VAL A 164 -5.64 31.18 -1.23
CA VAL A 164 -4.54 30.27 -1.58
C VAL A 164 -4.77 29.61 -2.95
N ASN A 165 -5.99 29.14 -3.22
CA ASN A 165 -6.33 28.54 -4.51
C ASN A 165 -6.22 29.55 -5.67
N SER A 166 -6.56 30.82 -5.42
CA SER A 166 -6.42 31.87 -6.43
C SER A 166 -4.96 32.22 -6.75
N ALA A 167 -4.06 31.97 -5.81
CA ALA A 167 -2.62 32.18 -5.96
C ALA A 167 -1.88 30.96 -6.54
N ALA A 168 -2.58 29.85 -6.82
CA ALA A 168 -1.97 28.63 -7.36
C ALA A 168 -1.24 28.88 -8.68
N VAL A 169 -0.08 28.25 -8.84
CA VAL A 169 0.78 28.39 -10.03
C VAL A 169 0.81 27.08 -10.78
N PHE A 170 0.56 27.11 -12.08
CA PHE A 170 0.81 25.96 -12.95
C PHE A 170 2.19 26.09 -13.59
N HIS A 171 3.02 25.08 -13.37
CA HIS A 171 4.34 24.93 -13.96
C HIS A 171 4.23 23.93 -15.12
N PRO A 172 4.04 24.39 -16.37
CA PRO A 172 4.02 23.51 -17.52
C PRO A 172 5.41 22.92 -17.79
N MET A 173 5.44 21.73 -18.34
CA MET A 173 6.66 21.16 -18.91
C MET A 173 7.10 22.01 -20.12
N ALA A 174 8.34 22.52 -20.10
CA ALA A 174 8.81 23.47 -21.10
C ALA A 174 9.22 22.81 -22.44
N GLY A 175 9.49 21.52 -22.43
CA GLY A 175 9.88 20.73 -23.60
C GLY A 175 10.13 19.26 -23.26
N LEU A 176 10.35 18.43 -24.27
CA LEU A 176 10.67 17.00 -24.07
C LEU A 176 12.03 16.77 -23.39
N ASP A 177 12.91 17.77 -23.45
CA ASP A 177 14.25 17.75 -22.84
C ASP A 177 14.27 18.40 -21.44
N ASP A 178 13.11 18.81 -20.93
CA ASP A 178 12.97 19.33 -19.57
C ASP A 178 12.94 18.15 -18.59
N GLU A 179 13.81 18.17 -17.59
CA GLU A 179 13.86 17.15 -16.55
C GLU A 179 12.63 17.26 -15.60
N GLY A 180 11.89 18.37 -15.67
CA GLY A 180 10.70 18.62 -14.86
C GLY A 180 9.40 18.07 -15.43
N LEU A 181 8.64 17.35 -14.61
CA LEU A 181 7.25 17.00 -14.89
C LEU A 181 6.32 18.20 -14.67
N PRO A 182 5.20 18.32 -15.41
CA PRO A 182 4.25 19.39 -15.18
C PRO A 182 3.62 19.27 -13.78
N CYS A 183 3.48 20.39 -13.08
CA CYS A 183 2.88 20.42 -11.76
C CYS A 183 2.05 21.67 -11.49
N ILE A 184 1.18 21.55 -10.49
CA ILE A 184 0.47 22.66 -9.88
C ILE A 184 1.06 22.88 -8.49
N GLU A 185 1.43 24.11 -8.19
CA GLU A 185 1.88 24.54 -6.88
C GLU A 185 0.74 25.27 -6.17
N ILE A 186 0.37 24.81 -4.97
CA ILE A 186 -0.64 25.43 -4.11
C ILE A 186 -0.04 25.61 -2.73
N ALA A 187 0.21 26.86 -2.32
CA ALA A 187 0.86 27.20 -1.05
C ALA A 187 2.13 26.34 -0.77
N GLY A 188 3.00 26.23 -1.76
CA GLY A 188 4.27 25.48 -1.67
C GLY A 188 4.14 23.95 -1.74
N VAL A 189 2.92 23.42 -1.88
CA VAL A 189 2.67 21.99 -2.17
C VAL A 189 2.68 21.78 -3.68
N LEU A 190 3.59 20.94 -4.16
CA LEU A 190 3.70 20.61 -5.58
C LEU A 190 2.95 19.32 -5.88
N VAL A 191 1.95 19.39 -6.76
CA VAL A 191 1.16 18.25 -7.22
C VAL A 191 1.49 17.97 -8.68
N PHE A 192 2.10 16.82 -8.94
CA PHE A 192 2.41 16.33 -10.28
C PHE A 192 1.34 15.34 -10.69
N ALA A 193 0.77 15.51 -11.87
CA ALA A 193 -0.18 14.57 -12.46
C ALA A 193 0.27 14.25 -13.89
N TYR A 194 0.70 13.02 -14.13
CA TYR A 194 1.33 12.62 -15.40
C TYR A 194 1.02 11.16 -15.75
N LEU A 195 1.23 10.80 -17.02
CA LEU A 195 1.13 9.42 -17.47
C LEU A 195 2.42 8.68 -17.14
N ASP A 196 2.30 7.59 -16.40
CA ASP A 196 3.39 6.68 -16.05
C ASP A 196 3.28 5.46 -16.98
N ALA A 197 4.28 5.28 -17.83
CA ALA A 197 4.29 4.22 -18.85
C ALA A 197 4.51 2.83 -18.24
N ASP A 198 5.27 2.74 -17.16
CA ASP A 198 5.59 1.49 -16.48
C ASP A 198 4.35 0.98 -15.74
N MET A 199 3.63 1.89 -15.08
CA MET A 199 2.39 1.58 -14.37
C MET A 199 1.15 1.56 -15.27
N GLN A 200 1.29 1.99 -16.53
CA GLN A 200 0.19 2.17 -17.49
C GLN A 200 -1.00 2.97 -16.92
N ALA A 201 -0.70 3.99 -16.11
CA ALA A 201 -1.70 4.71 -15.33
C ALA A 201 -1.40 6.21 -15.24
N VAL A 202 -2.41 7.00 -14.87
CA VAL A 202 -2.20 8.38 -14.41
C VAL A 202 -1.65 8.32 -12.99
N ARG A 203 -0.44 8.83 -12.80
CA ARG A 203 0.22 8.91 -11.50
C ARG A 203 0.09 10.33 -10.96
N VAL A 204 -0.29 10.41 -9.69
CA VAL A 204 -0.30 11.66 -8.93
C VAL A 204 0.74 11.57 -7.82
N SER A 205 1.72 12.46 -7.83
CA SER A 205 2.69 12.60 -6.73
C SER A 205 2.59 13.98 -6.10
N VAL A 206 2.70 14.02 -4.78
CA VAL A 206 2.61 15.26 -3.98
C VAL A 206 3.94 15.45 -3.25
N HIS A 207 4.62 16.55 -3.56
CA HIS A 207 5.91 16.90 -2.98
C HIS A 207 5.73 18.08 -2.01
N LEU A 208 6.42 17.99 -0.87
CA LEU A 208 6.31 18.90 0.27
C LEU A 208 7.63 19.64 0.50
N ASP A 209 8.22 20.16 -0.57
CA ASP A 209 9.56 20.76 -0.50
C ASP A 209 9.58 22.15 0.16
N THR A 210 8.50 22.94 -0.01
CA THR A 210 8.36 24.28 0.59
C THR A 210 6.94 24.59 1.11
N PRO A 211 6.21 23.63 1.71
CA PRO A 211 4.81 23.83 2.05
C PRO A 211 4.66 24.94 3.08
N ASP A 212 3.63 25.76 2.91
CA ASP A 212 3.20 26.68 3.95
C ASP A 212 2.81 25.87 5.20
N GLY A 213 3.29 26.29 6.37
CA GLY A 213 3.02 25.62 7.65
C GLY A 213 1.53 25.53 7.98
N LEU A 214 0.69 26.31 7.30
CA LEU A 214 -0.77 26.27 7.39
C LEU A 214 -1.40 24.96 6.85
N LEU A 215 -0.74 24.27 5.91
CA LEU A 215 -1.26 23.06 5.26
C LEU A 215 -0.65 21.75 5.78
N VAL A 216 0.43 21.84 6.54
CA VAL A 216 1.19 20.69 7.01
C VAL A 216 0.64 20.21 8.35
N HIS A 217 0.06 19.00 8.37
CA HIS A 217 -0.26 18.34 9.61
C HIS A 217 1.00 18.10 10.45
N PRO A 218 0.88 17.98 11.79
CA PRO A 218 2.01 17.79 12.69
C PRO A 218 2.81 16.48 12.52
N GLY A 219 2.44 15.65 11.54
CA GLY A 219 3.22 14.50 11.05
C GLY A 219 3.95 14.74 9.73
N GLN A 220 4.15 16.00 9.31
CA GLN A 220 4.76 16.40 8.03
C GLN A 220 3.99 15.87 6.80
N THR A 221 2.66 15.82 6.88
CA THR A 221 1.80 15.37 5.78
C THR A 221 0.73 16.41 5.49
N VAL A 222 0.23 16.47 4.25
CA VAL A 222 -0.89 17.36 3.87
C VAL A 222 -2.16 16.49 3.74
N PRO A 223 -3.32 16.95 4.24
CA PRO A 223 -4.57 16.23 4.02
C PRO A 223 -4.90 16.21 2.52
N LEU A 224 -5.16 15.02 1.98
CA LEU A 224 -5.40 14.82 0.56
C LEU A 224 -6.75 14.14 0.34
N HIS A 225 -7.53 14.70 -0.57
CA HIS A 225 -8.78 14.15 -1.05
C HIS A 225 -8.73 14.08 -2.58
N MET A 226 -9.06 12.93 -3.14
CA MET A 226 -9.06 12.68 -4.57
C MET A 226 -10.39 12.07 -4.98
N GLU A 227 -11.00 12.70 -5.98
CA GLU A 227 -12.23 12.25 -6.60
C GLU A 227 -11.96 11.96 -8.08
N VAL A 228 -12.58 10.90 -8.58
CA VAL A 228 -12.70 10.63 -10.02
C VAL A 228 -14.18 10.72 -10.35
N ASP A 229 -14.52 11.70 -11.19
CA ASP A 229 -15.89 12.17 -11.37
C ASP A 229 -16.51 12.55 -10.01
N ASP A 230 -17.58 11.87 -9.60
CA ASP A 230 -18.28 12.11 -8.33
C ASP A 230 -17.93 11.03 -7.26
N SER A 231 -16.89 10.22 -7.50
CA SER A 231 -16.49 9.13 -6.61
C SER A 231 -15.18 9.44 -5.90
N THR A 232 -15.20 9.52 -4.58
CA THR A 232 -13.98 9.58 -3.78
C THR A 232 -13.21 8.26 -3.93
N VAL A 233 -12.03 8.33 -4.56
CA VAL A 233 -11.11 7.19 -4.69
C VAL A 233 -10.08 7.17 -3.56
N PHE A 234 -9.80 8.34 -2.96
CA PHE A 234 -8.83 8.47 -1.90
C PHE A 234 -9.18 9.65 -0.97
N SER A 235 -9.18 9.43 0.34
CA SER A 235 -9.30 10.52 1.33
C SER A 235 -8.46 10.19 2.56
N ALA A 236 -7.57 11.09 2.97
CA ALA A 236 -6.80 10.92 4.18
C ALA A 236 -6.41 12.24 4.82
N GLY A 237 -6.65 12.35 6.13
CA GLY A 237 -6.47 13.59 6.89
C GLY A 237 -7.52 14.66 6.56
N ALA A 238 -8.19 14.55 5.41
CA ALA A 238 -9.32 15.40 5.04
C ALA A 238 -10.59 14.90 5.74
N THR A 239 -11.10 15.69 6.68
CA THR A 239 -12.46 15.53 7.19
C THR A 239 -13.36 16.39 6.31
N PRO A 240 -14.23 15.80 5.48
CA PRO A 240 -15.20 16.60 4.74
C PRO A 240 -16.04 17.38 5.74
N ALA A 241 -16.23 18.67 5.50
CA ALA A 241 -17.17 19.45 6.28
C ALA A 241 -18.52 18.71 6.26
N PRO A 242 -19.21 18.55 7.40
CA PRO A 242 -20.49 17.87 7.42
C PRO A 242 -21.39 18.53 6.39
N ALA A 243 -21.86 17.73 5.41
CA ALA A 243 -22.79 18.21 4.42
C ALA A 243 -23.94 18.88 5.15
N ALA A 244 -24.07 20.20 4.97
CA ALA A 244 -25.14 20.95 5.61
C ALA A 244 -26.46 20.27 5.26
N ALA A 245 -27.06 19.63 6.26
CA ALA A 245 -28.31 18.93 6.12
C ALA A 245 -29.40 19.98 5.79
N GLY A 246 -29.74 20.10 4.51
CA GLY A 246 -30.92 20.83 4.08
C GLY A 246 -30.71 21.79 2.92
N GLY A 247 -30.81 21.25 1.70
CA GLY A 247 -31.37 21.93 0.53
C GLY A 247 -30.53 23.03 -0.10
N TRP A 248 -30.19 22.85 -1.39
CA TRP A 248 -30.85 23.55 -2.50
C TRP A 248 -30.47 22.91 -3.84
N ARG A 249 -31.46 22.83 -4.73
CA ARG A 249 -31.33 22.38 -6.12
C ARG A 249 -30.62 23.46 -6.95
N GLN A 250 -29.84 23.01 -7.93
CA GLN A 250 -29.63 23.64 -9.23
C GLN A 250 -28.93 25.03 -9.30
N TRP A 251 -27.61 24.97 -9.61
CA TRP A 251 -26.99 25.52 -10.85
C TRP A 251 -26.51 26.99 -10.91
N PRO A 252 -25.55 27.36 -11.82
CA PRO A 252 -25.50 26.87 -13.21
C PRO A 252 -24.17 26.57 -13.94
N ARG A 253 -24.31 25.71 -14.97
CA ARG A 253 -23.66 25.84 -16.30
C ARG A 253 -23.41 27.31 -16.63
N ARG A 254 -22.16 27.79 -16.60
CA ARG A 254 -21.67 28.92 -17.42
C ARG A 254 -20.14 28.95 -17.50
N VAL A 255 -19.54 28.03 -18.26
CA VAL A 255 -18.43 28.37 -19.20
C VAL A 255 -18.57 27.52 -20.45
N ARG A 256 -19.60 27.82 -21.25
CA ARG A 256 -19.55 27.62 -22.69
C ARG A 256 -19.90 28.94 -23.35
N ARG A 257 -18.86 29.71 -23.70
CA ARG A 257 -18.76 30.82 -24.67
C ARG A 257 -17.84 31.88 -24.10
N TRP A 258 -16.59 31.88 -24.58
CA TRP A 258 -15.60 32.97 -24.69
C TRP A 258 -14.27 32.23 -24.91
N ILE A 259 -14.09 31.46 -26.00
CA ILE A 259 -13.36 31.88 -27.22
C ILE A 259 -13.89 31.02 -28.39
N GLN A 260 -14.85 31.54 -29.15
CA GLN A 260 -15.09 31.21 -30.57
C GLN A 260 -15.67 32.46 -31.26
N ARG A 261 -15.03 33.61 -31.01
CA ARG A 261 -15.30 34.86 -31.73
C ARG A 261 -14.00 35.55 -32.08
N THR A 262 -13.10 34.83 -32.74
CA THR A 262 -12.03 35.35 -33.62
C THR A 262 -11.54 34.20 -34.51
N ARG A 263 -11.60 34.42 -35.84
CA ARG A 263 -11.35 33.47 -36.96
C ARG A 263 -12.54 32.52 -37.21
N ARG A 264 -13.41 32.71 -38.21
CA ARG A 264 -13.28 33.27 -39.56
C ARG A 264 -14.52 34.07 -39.95
#